data_AF-D9WZT6-F1
#
_entry.id   AF-D9WZT6-F1
#
_cell.length_a   1.000
_cell.length_b   1.000
_cell.length_c   1.000
_cell.angle_alpha   90.00
_cell.angle_beta   90.00
_cell.angle_gamma   90.00
#
_symmetry.space_group_name_H-M   'P 1'
#
loop_
_entity.id
_entity.type
_entity.pdbx_description
1 polymer ?
#
loop_
_entity_poly.entity_id
_entity_poly.type
_entity_poly.pdbx_seq_one_letter_code
_entity_poly.pdbx_strand_id
1 'polypeptide(L)' 'MVVDDAARGRGVAGLLIEEALGIARRAGARTVDLTSRPDRAAANRLYERLGFRARRSTVYRRTPG' A
#
# COMPACT_ATOMS: atom_id res chain seq x y z
N MET A 1 0.26 5.03 2.75
CA MET A 1 0.38 5.12 4.23
C MET A 1 1.82 5.48 4.58
N VAL A 2 2.02 6.45 5.46
CA VAL A 2 3.33 6.77 6.03
C VAL A 2 3.27 6.30 7.47
N VAL A 3 4.14 5.38 7.84
CA VAL A 3 4.32 4.96 9.22
C VAL A 3 5.58 5.66 9.72
N ASP A 4 5.54 6.21 10.93
CA ASP A 4 6.70 6.82 11.57
C ASP A 4 7.90 5.87 11.54
N ASP A 5 9.11 6.42 11.34
CA ASP A 5 10.35 5.63 11.25
C ASP A 5 10.59 4.76 12.49
N ALA A 6 10.15 5.23 13.67
CA ALA A 6 10.28 4.49 14.92
C ALA A 6 9.41 3.22 14.97
N ALA A 7 8.41 3.09 14.10
CA ALA A 7 7.51 1.93 14.03
C ALA A 7 7.81 0.99 12.85
N ARG A 8 8.89 1.23 12.08
CA ARG A 8 9.35 0.28 11.05
C ARG A 8 9.77 -1.05 11.67
N GLY A 9 9.48 -2.14 10.97
CA GLY A 9 9.97 -3.49 11.30
C GLY A 9 9.12 -4.29 12.30
N ARG A 10 8.06 -3.71 12.88
CA ARG A 10 7.20 -4.39 13.87
C ARG A 10 5.89 -4.96 13.31
N GLY A 11 5.74 -5.04 11.99
CA GLY A 11 4.52 -5.56 11.35
C GLY A 11 3.30 -4.64 11.42
N VAL A 12 3.37 -3.50 12.10
CA VAL A 12 2.26 -2.53 12.26
C VAL A 12 1.65 -2.10 10.93
N ALA A 13 2.47 -1.87 9.91
CA ALA A 13 1.98 -1.53 8.58
C ALA A 13 1.09 -2.62 7.96
N GLY A 14 1.39 -3.90 8.22
CA GLY A 14 0.58 -5.01 7.75
C GLY A 14 -0.79 -5.05 8.43
N LEU A 15 -0.81 -4.95 9.75
CA LEU A 15 -2.04 -4.93 10.55
C LEU A 15 -2.98 -3.79 10.14
N LEU A 16 -2.44 -2.58 9.92
CA LEU A 16 -3.24 -1.44 9.46
C LEU A 16 -3.86 -1.69 8.07
N ILE A 17 -3.14 -2.36 7.18
CA ILE A 17 -3.66 -2.68 5.84
C ILE A 17 -4.73 -3.77 5.94
N GLU A 18 -4.52 -4.81 6.74
CA GLU A 18 -5.51 -5.88 6.96
C GLU A 18 -6.82 -5.33 7.54
N GLU A 19 -6.74 -4.44 8.53
CA GLU A 19 -7.93 -3.78 9.08
C GLU A 19 -8.62 -2.89 8.05
N ALA A 20 -7.86 -2.12 7.27
CA ALA A 20 -8.42 -1.31 6.19
C ALA A 20 -9.14 -2.16 5.13
N LEU A 21 -8.56 -3.31 4.74
CA LEU A 21 -9.20 -4.28 3.85
C LEU A 21 -10.48 -4.86 4.48
N GLY A 22 -10.47 -5.14 5.78
CA GLY A 22 -11.65 -5.58 6.54
C GLY A 22 -12.79 -4.55 6.51
N ILE A 23 -12.46 -3.27 6.69
CA ILE A 23 -13.42 -2.16 6.59
C ILE A 23 -13.99 -2.06 5.17
N ALA A 24 -13.12 -2.07 4.15
CA ALA A 24 -13.54 -1.99 2.75
C ALA A 24 -14.49 -3.14 2.37
N ARG A 25 -14.18 -4.37 2.81
CA ARG A 25 -15.05 -5.53 2.60
C ARG A 25 -16.42 -5.35 3.26
N ARG A 26 -16.47 -4.90 4.52
CA ARG A 26 -17.73 -4.62 5.22
C ARG A 26 -18.55 -3.52 4.56
N ALA A 27 -17.89 -2.55 3.94
CA ALA A 27 -18.52 -1.48 3.17
C ALA A 27 -19.01 -1.94 1.77
N GLY A 28 -18.80 -3.20 1.39
CA GLY A 28 -19.19 -3.72 0.08
C GLY A 28 -18.28 -3.27 -1.07
N ALA A 29 -17.06 -2.81 -0.77
CA ALA A 29 -16.11 -2.43 -1.80
C ALA A 29 -15.72 -3.63 -2.66
N ARG A 30 -15.84 -3.48 -3.99
CA ARG A 30 -15.40 -4.49 -4.97
C ARG A 30 -13.89 -4.56 -5.11
N THR A 31 -13.20 -3.42 -4.94
CA THR A 31 -11.77 -3.29 -5.17
C THR A 31 -11.15 -2.28 -4.20
N VAL A 32 -9.88 -2.50 -3.86
CA VAL A 32 -9.04 -1.57 -3.11
C VAL A 32 -7.74 -1.40 -3.90
N ASP A 33 -7.46 -0.17 -4.31
CA ASP A 33 -6.23 0.17 -5.04
C ASP A 33 -5.26 0.92 -4.11
N LEU A 34 -3.96 0.67 -4.30
CA LEU A 34 -2.89 1.46 -3.69
C LEU A 34 -1.84 1.79 -4.75
N THR A 35 -1.21 2.95 -4.60
CA THR A 35 -0.05 3.34 -5.41
C THR A 35 1.20 3.32 -4.55
N SER A 36 2.28 2.79 -5.11
CA SER A 36 3.59 2.76 -4.46
C SER A 36 4.64 3.17 -5.48
N ARG A 37 5.73 3.75 -4.98
CA ARG A 37 6.88 4.06 -5.84
C ARG A 37 7.71 2.78 -6.05
N PRO A 38 8.34 2.61 -7.22
CA PRO A 38 9.19 1.44 -7.48
C PRO A 38 10.36 1.31 -6.50
N ASP A 39 10.91 2.43 -6.03
CA ASP A 39 12.03 2.51 -5.09
C ASP A 39 11.69 2.01 -3.66
N ARG A 40 10.41 1.82 -3.32
CA ARG A 40 9.97 1.35 -2.01
C ARG A 40 9.85 -0.17 -1.93
N ALA A 41 10.95 -0.89 -2.20
CA ALA A 41 10.99 -2.35 -2.30
C ALA A 41 10.38 -3.10 -1.10
N ALA A 42 10.63 -2.63 0.14
CA ALA A 42 10.08 -3.27 1.34
C ALA A 42 8.54 -3.15 1.43
N ALA A 43 7.99 -2.00 1.04
CA ALA A 43 6.54 -1.80 0.99
C ALA A 43 5.91 -2.64 -0.13
N ASN A 44 6.55 -2.70 -1.30
CA ASN A 44 6.07 -3.49 -2.43
C ASN A 44 5.96 -4.98 -2.06
N ARG A 45 6.97 -5.56 -1.40
CA ARG A 45 6.92 -6.94 -0.90
C ARG A 45 5.82 -7.16 0.14
N LEU A 46 5.55 -6.18 1.01
CA LEU A 46 4.45 -6.26 1.96
C LEU A 46 3.10 -6.32 1.23
N TYR A 47 2.88 -5.46 0.23
CA TYR A 47 1.64 -5.46 -0.54
C TYR A 47 1.44 -6.76 -1.31
N GLU A 48 2.49 -7.28 -1.95
CA GLU A 48 2.45 -8.59 -2.63
C GLU A 48 2.05 -9.72 -1.67
N ARG A 49 2.64 -9.76 -0.46
CA ARG A 49 2.29 -10.74 0.58
C ARG A 49 0.84 -10.63 1.05
N LEU A 50 0.27 -9.42 1.05
CA LEU A 50 -1.12 -9.16 1.41
C LEU A 50 -2.10 -9.39 0.23
N GLY A 51 -1.62 -9.95 -0.89
CA GLY A 51 -2.45 -10.34 -2.02
C GLY A 51 -2.71 -9.23 -3.03
N PHE A 52 -2.11 -8.05 -2.88
CA PHE A 52 -2.14 -7.04 -3.93
C PHE A 52 -1.35 -7.51 -5.14
N ARG A 53 -1.85 -7.17 -6.34
CA ARG A 53 -1.18 -7.47 -7.60
C ARG A 53 -0.80 -6.17 -8.29
N ALA A 54 0.43 -6.09 -8.80
CA ALA A 54 0.88 -4.94 -9.57
C ALA A 54 -0.01 -4.75 -10.81
N ARG A 55 -0.60 -3.56 -10.95
CA ARG A 55 -1.30 -3.14 -12.16
C ARG A 55 -0.40 -2.19 -12.95
N ARG A 56 -0.30 -2.38 -14.26
CA ARG A 56 0.37 -1.40 -15.12
C ARG A 56 -0.52 -0.16 -15.20
N SER A 57 -0.04 0.95 -14.65
CA SER A 57 -0.69 2.26 -14.73
C SER A 57 0.33 3.31 -15.13
N THR A 58 -0.02 4.20 -16.06
CA THR A 58 0.82 5.32 -16.45
C THR A 58 0.85 6.37 -15.33
N VAL A 59 2.03 6.69 -14.82
CA VAL A 59 2.23 7.72 -13.77
C VAL A 59 2.91 8.92 -14.40
N TYR A 60 2.30 10.10 -14.25
CA TYR A 60 2.89 11.38 -14.68
C TYR A 60 3.48 12.11 -13.48
N ARG A 61 4.66 12.72 -13.64
CA ARG A 61 5.26 13.61 -12.64
C ARG A 61 5.72 14.90 -13.32
N ARG A 62 5.25 16.03 -12.81
CA ARG A 62 5.80 17.34 -13.13
C ARG A 62 6.64 17.81 -11.96
N THR A 63 7.92 18.07 -12.19
CA THR A 63 8.77 18.77 -11.22
C THR A 63 8.79 20.25 -11.62
N PRO A 64 8.31 21.18 -10.78
CA PRO A 64 8.60 22.59 -10.99
C PRO A 64 10.11 22.80 -10.83
N GLY A 65 10.74 23.41 -11.84
CA GLY A 65 12.08 23.98 -11.70
C GLY A 65 12.04 25.28 -10.91
#